data_AF-A0AAP8N7D9-F1
#
_entry.id   AF-A0AAP8N7D9-F1
#
_cell.length_a   1.000
_cell.length_b   1.000
_cell.length_c   1.000
_cell.angle_alpha   90.00
_cell.angle_beta   90.00
_cell.angle_gamma   90.00
#
_symmetry.space_group_name_H-M   'P 1'
#
loop_
_entity.id
_entity.type
_entity.pdbx_description
1 polymer ?
#
loop_
_entity_poly.entity_id
_entity_poly.type
_entity_poly.pdbx_seq_one_letter_code
_entity_poly.pdbx_strand_id
1 'polypeptide(L)'
;ELVLKDKTVSHFFEHTDMEKQRKHQAKFLSFALGGPNQYSGRSMAKAHEGMNIQPEHFNAIAKHLHDALAHFGVSESDIDQALT
;
A
#
# COMPACT_ATOMS: atom_id res chain seq x y z
N GLU A 1 10.16 -2.65 -3.57
CA GLU A 1 11.00 -3.59 -2.80
C GLU A 1 11.00 -3.33 -1.30
N LEU A 2 10.75 -2.10 -0.85
CA LEU A 2 10.81 -1.68 0.56
C LEU A 2 10.02 -2.61 1.50
N VAL A 3 8.75 -2.88 1.19
CA VAL A 3 7.85 -3.74 2.00
C VAL A 3 8.41 -5.15 2.23
N LEU A 4 8.99 -5.79 1.21
CA LEU A 4 9.50 -7.17 1.33
C LEU A 4 10.81 -7.25 2.11
N LYS A 5 11.53 -6.12 2.25
CA LYS A 5 12.78 -6.03 3.02
C LYS A 5 12.53 -5.61 4.46
N ASP A 6 11.32 -5.14 4.79
CA ASP A 6 10.95 -4.71 6.14
C ASP A 6 10.33 -5.85 6.94
N LYS A 7 11.05 -6.31 7.98
CA LYS A 7 10.63 -7.41 8.85
C LYS A 7 9.32 -7.13 9.60
N THR A 8 8.97 -5.86 9.79
CA THR A 8 7.73 -5.42 10.46
C THR A 8 6.49 -5.84 9.67
N VAL A 9 6.60 -6.00 8.35
CA VAL A 9 5.44 -6.26 7.47
C VAL A 9 5.65 -7.39 6.47
N SER A 10 6.88 -7.80 6.20
CA SER A 10 7.20 -8.81 5.17
C SER A 10 6.48 -10.14 5.40
N HIS A 11 6.26 -10.50 6.67
CA HIS A 11 5.61 -11.76 7.06
C HIS A 11 4.14 -11.84 6.60
N PHE A 12 3.44 -10.71 6.43
CA PHE A 12 2.09 -10.69 5.86
C PHE A 12 2.04 -11.14 4.39
N PHE A 13 3.19 -11.12 3.71
CA PHE A 13 3.28 -11.39 2.26
C PHE A 13 3.92 -12.74 1.93
N GLU A 14 4.28 -13.57 2.91
CA GLU A 14 4.99 -14.86 2.69
C GLU A 14 4.26 -15.83 1.75
N HIS A 15 2.92 -15.77 1.74
CA HIS A 15 2.08 -16.60 0.87
C HIS A 15 1.34 -15.80 -0.19
N THR A 16 1.81 -14.58 -0.46
CA THR A 16 1.21 -13.70 -1.45
C THR A 16 1.92 -13.82 -2.80
N ASP A 17 1.14 -13.99 -3.86
CA ASP A 17 1.62 -13.84 -5.23
C ASP A 17 1.95 -12.36 -5.49
N MET A 18 3.24 -12.01 -5.36
CA MET A 18 3.68 -10.62 -5.42
C MET A 18 3.51 -9.97 -6.80
N GLU A 19 3.49 -10.75 -7.88
CA GLU A 19 3.20 -10.23 -9.21
C GLU A 19 1.74 -9.78 -9.31
N LYS A 20 0.80 -10.58 -8.80
CA LYS A 20 -0.61 -10.17 -8.70
C LYS A 20 -0.79 -9.01 -7.73
N GLN A 21 -0.10 -9.04 -6.59
CA GLN A 21 -0.22 -8.00 -5.57
C GLN A 21 0.23 -6.63 -6.09
N ARG A 22 1.34 -6.54 -6.82
CA ARG A 22 1.81 -5.29 -7.44
C ARG A 22 0.78 -4.72 -8.42
N LYS A 23 0.22 -5.56 -9.29
CA LYS A 23 -0.83 -5.15 -10.25
C LYS A 23 -2.10 -4.68 -9.53
N HIS A 24 -2.51 -5.37 -8.47
CA HIS A 24 -3.65 -4.99 -7.66
C HIS A 24 -3.42 -3.65 -6.93
N GLN A 25 -2.25 -3.49 -6.29
CA GLN A 25 -1.90 -2.26 -5.57
C GLN A 25 -1.87 -1.05 -6.50
N ALA A 26 -1.30 -1.18 -7.71
CA ALA A 26 -1.29 -0.09 -8.69
C ALA A 26 -2.71 0.34 -9.08
N LYS A 27 -3.63 -0.61 -9.28
CA LYS A 27 -5.05 -0.31 -9.55
C LYS A 27 -5.71 0.38 -8.37
N PHE A 28 -5.46 -0.11 -7.15
CA PHE A 28 -6.01 0.46 -5.93
C PHE A 28 -5.53 1.91 -5.71
N LEU A 29 -4.23 2.18 -5.83
CA LEU A 29 -3.67 3.53 -5.72
C LEU A 29 -4.23 4.46 -6.81
N SER A 30 -4.33 3.97 -8.05
CA SER A 30 -4.95 4.73 -9.13
C SER A 30 -6.39 5.13 -8.80
N PHE A 31 -7.20 4.22 -8.24
CA PHE A 31 -8.56 4.53 -7.80
C PHE A 31 -8.58 5.53 -6.63
N ALA A 32 -7.78 5.27 -5.59
CA ALA A 32 -7.76 6.07 -4.36
C ALA A 32 -7.35 7.53 -4.63
N LEU A 33 -6.47 7.75 -5.61
CA LEU A 33 -6.01 9.08 -6.02
C LEU A 33 -6.93 9.74 -7.08
N GLY A 34 -8.16 9.25 -7.25
CA GLY A 34 -9.17 9.84 -8.13
C GLY A 34 -9.02 9.47 -9.62
N GLY A 35 -8.23 8.46 -9.95
CA GLY A 35 -8.09 7.95 -11.30
C GLY A 35 -9.33 7.21 -11.80
N PRO A 36 -9.44 6.96 -13.11
CA PRO A 36 -10.64 6.43 -13.75
C PRO A 36 -10.90 4.93 -13.47
N ASN A 37 -9.93 4.25 -12.85
CA ASN A 37 -10.03 2.83 -12.55
C ASN A 37 -10.97 2.62 -11.37
N GLN A 38 -12.01 1.80 -11.52
CA GLN A 38 -12.84 1.39 -10.39
C GLN A 38 -12.17 0.24 -9.64
N TYR A 39 -12.10 0.37 -8.32
CA TYR A 39 -11.69 -0.73 -7.44
C TYR A 39 -12.87 -1.68 -7.22
N SER A 40 -12.79 -2.89 -7.79
CA SER A 40 -13.81 -3.95 -7.63
C SER A 40 -13.41 -5.07 -6.66
N GLY A 41 -12.33 -4.85 -5.90
CA GLY A 41 -11.85 -5.82 -4.91
C GLY A 41 -12.70 -5.86 -3.64
N ARG A 42 -12.26 -6.67 -2.67
CA ARG A 42 -12.86 -6.70 -1.32
C ARG A 42 -12.69 -5.33 -0.67
N SER A 43 -13.64 -4.91 0.17
CA SER A 43 -13.43 -3.73 1.02
C SER A 43 -12.15 -3.88 1.84
N MET A 44 -11.48 -2.77 2.16
CA MET A 44 -10.23 -2.81 2.94
C MET A 44 -10.42 -3.54 4.27
N ALA A 45 -11.53 -3.31 4.97
CA ALA A 45 -11.84 -4.03 6.20
C ALA A 45 -11.92 -5.55 5.99
N LYS A 46 -12.59 -6.01 4.92
CA LYS A 46 -12.74 -7.43 4.63
C LYS A 46 -11.47 -8.08 4.07
N ALA A 47 -10.66 -7.31 3.35
CA ALA A 47 -9.39 -7.77 2.81
C ALA A 47 -8.36 -8.06 3.92
N HIS A 48 -8.41 -7.30 5.02
CA HIS A 48 -7.45 -7.35 6.12
C HIS A 48 -7.99 -8.01 7.40
N GLU A 49 -9.21 -8.57 7.35
CA GLU A 49 -9.86 -9.25 8.46
C GLU A 49 -9.02 -10.44 8.95
N GLY A 50 -8.84 -10.55 10.27
CA GLY A 50 -8.10 -11.66 10.88
C GLY A 50 -6.57 -11.58 10.77
N MET A 51 -6.02 -10.55 10.12
CA MET A 51 -4.56 -10.39 9.99
C MET A 51 -3.88 -9.81 11.24
N ASN A 52 -4.65 -9.38 12.25
CA ASN A 52 -4.12 -8.76 13.47
C ASN A 52 -3.19 -7.56 13.19
N ILE A 53 -3.53 -6.73 12.20
CA ILE A 53 -2.76 -5.54 11.84
C ILE A 53 -2.76 -4.54 13.00
N GLN A 54 -1.56 -4.17 13.45
CA GLN A 54 -1.31 -3.17 14.47
C GLN A 54 -0.93 -1.83 13.84
N PRO A 55 -1.02 -0.72 14.59
CA PRO A 55 -0.64 0.61 14.08
C PRO A 55 0.77 0.66 13.50
N GLU A 56 1.73 -0.05 14.07
CA GLU A 56 3.11 -0.13 13.56
C GLU A 56 3.20 -0.70 12.15
N HIS A 57 2.39 -1.71 11.83
CA HIS A 57 2.37 -2.31 10.49
C HIS A 57 1.79 -1.33 9.46
N PHE A 58 0.73 -0.61 9.83
CA PHE A 58 0.14 0.40 8.96
C PHE A 58 1.12 1.55 8.71
N ASN A 59 1.76 2.05 9.77
CA ASN A 59 2.76 3.12 9.69
C ASN A 59 3.96 2.72 8.83
N ALA A 60 4.40 1.46 8.90
CA ALA A 60 5.45 0.95 8.03
C ALA A 60 5.04 1.00 6.55
N ILE A 61 3.82 0.56 6.20
CA ILE A 61 3.31 0.63 4.82
C ILE A 61 3.17 2.08 4.34
N ALA A 62 2.64 2.98 5.17
CA ALA A 62 2.50 4.40 4.84
C ALA A 62 3.87 5.06 4.58
N LYS A 63 4.86 4.77 5.43
CA LYS A 63 6.25 5.21 5.23
C LYS A 63 6.85 4.68 3.93
N HIS A 64 6.65 3.39 3.61
CA HIS A 64 7.15 2.84 2.36
C HIS A 64 6.48 3.45 1.12
N LEU A 65 5.22 3.85 1.22
CA LEU A 65 4.53 4.59 0.16
C LEU A 65 5.10 6.00 0.01
N HIS A 66 5.28 6.72 1.12
CA HIS A 66 5.95 8.03 1.16
C HIS A 66 7.31 7.96 0.45
N ASP A 67 8.20 7.08 0.93
CA ASP A 67 9.58 6.96 0.42
C ASP A 67 9.61 6.60 -1.06
N ALA A 68 8.66 5.78 -1.54
CA ALA A 68 8.53 5.46 -2.95
C ALA A 68 8.11 6.67 -3.79
N LEU A 69 7.10 7.43 -3.35
CA LEU A 69 6.63 8.63 -4.07
C LEU A 69 7.71 9.72 -4.12
N ALA A 70 8.37 9.97 -2.98
CA ALA A 70 9.47 10.92 -2.89
C ALA A 70 10.64 10.52 -3.81
N HIS A 71 10.99 9.22 -3.86
CA HIS A 71 12.01 8.70 -4.76
C HIS A 71 11.70 8.97 -6.24
N PHE A 72 10.44 8.94 -6.64
CA PHE A 72 10.00 9.25 -8.01
C PHE A 72 9.71 10.74 -8.24
N GLY A 73 10.07 11.62 -7.30
CA GLY A 73 10.01 13.07 -7.47
C GLY A 73 8.62 13.69 -7.32
N VAL A 74 7.68 12.99 -6.67
CA VAL A 74 6.39 13.57 -6.29
C VAL A 74 6.63 14.64 -5.21
N SER A 75 5.89 15.75 -5.28
CA SER A 75 6.03 16.83 -4.30
C SER A 75 5.56 16.40 -2.91
N GLU A 76 6.20 16.90 -1.84
CA GLU A 76 5.77 16.62 -0.46
C GLU A 76 4.30 16.97 -0.24
N SER A 77 3.80 18.07 -0.82
CA SER A 77 2.39 18.44 -0.74
C SER A 77 1.45 17.39 -1.35
N ASP A 78 1.82 16.78 -2.47
CA ASP A 78 1.00 15.72 -3.09
C ASP A 78 1.11 14.41 -2.31
N ILE A 79 2.28 14.13 -1.73
CA ILE A 79 2.49 12.96 -0.87
C ILE A 79 1.65 13.06 0.39
N ASP A 80 1.66 14.21 1.07
CA ASP A 80 0.83 14.46 2.25
C ASP A 80 -0.66 14.27 1.93
N GLN A 81 -1.13 14.81 0.80
CA GLN A 81 -2.50 14.62 0.35
C GLN A 81 -2.84 13.14 0.08
N ALA A 82 -1.89 12.37 -0.45
CA ALA A 82 -2.09 10.94 -0.71
C ALA A 82 -2.10 10.06 0.56
N LEU A 83 -1.52 10.55 1.66
CA LEU A 83 -1.37 9.80 2.92
C LEU A 83 -2.37 10.22 4.01
N THR A 84 -3.18 11.25 3.77
CA THR A 84 -4.23 11.73 4.67
C THR A 84 -5.52 10.91 4.51
#